data_AF-N9A1S5-F1
#
_entry.id   AF-N9A1S5-F1
#
_cell.length_a   1.000
_cell.length_b   1.000
_cell.length_c   1.000
_cell.angle_alpha   90.00
_cell.angle_beta   90.00
_cell.angle_gamma   90.00
#
_symmetry.space_group_name_H-M   'P 1'
#
loop_
_entity.id
_entity.type
_entity.pdbx_description
1 polymer ?
#
loop_
_entity_poly.entity_id
_entity_poly.type
_entity_poly.pdbx_seq_one_letter_code
_entity_poly.pdbx_strand_id
1 'polypeptide(L)'
;MVFQSHISTLTKQHSFKSLVAASLCLIVFGCSRNESLSAEYQEACHGEPLTTVAQRNQALEDGFVINQQFKCIDKASYLAMQEAEARDAQIARQREQRGYESEADPTPKYELRYVEINSASVAELTHVCNIKNGTAEDIVKERERNGQFGDWVDVVHRVFAMSAAQNVVYASVCGLTVNGQSFDGAPADQAVAQQIYQRYSHYK
;
A
#
# COMPACT_ATOMS: atom_id res chain seq x y z
N MET A 1 -37.32 -47.76 32.51
CA MET A 1 -38.44 -46.79 32.47
C MET A 1 -38.34 -46.10 31.11
N VAL A 2 -39.13 -46.45 30.09
CA VAL A 2 -40.58 -46.14 29.92
C VAL A 2 -40.77 -44.62 29.84
N PHE A 3 -41.45 -43.96 28.91
CA PHE A 3 -42.07 -44.18 27.59
C PHE A 3 -42.69 -42.80 27.24
N GLN A 4 -43.19 -42.64 26.00
CA GLN A 4 -44.10 -41.57 25.50
C GLN A 4 -43.46 -40.22 25.09
N SER A 5 -43.49 -39.75 23.83
CA SER A 5 -44.48 -39.74 22.72
C SER A 5 -45.70 -38.84 22.96
N HIS A 6 -45.85 -37.80 22.13
CA HIS A 6 -47.09 -37.20 21.55
C HIS A 6 -46.64 -36.08 20.58
N ILE A 7 -46.48 -36.30 19.26
CA ILE A 7 -47.45 -36.20 18.13
C ILE A 7 -48.35 -34.94 18.20
N SER A 8 -48.22 -33.97 17.27
CA SER A 8 -49.16 -33.68 16.15
C SER A 8 -49.12 -32.15 15.93
N THR A 9 -49.24 -31.48 14.77
CA THR A 9 -49.63 -31.82 13.40
C THR A 9 -49.49 -30.57 12.51
N LEU A 10 -49.27 -30.82 11.21
CA LEU A 10 -49.77 -30.12 10.01
C LEU A 10 -49.43 -28.64 9.72
N THR A 11 -48.76 -28.44 8.58
CA THR A 11 -49.28 -27.64 7.43
C THR A 11 -48.47 -28.00 6.17
N LYS A 12 -48.88 -29.05 5.45
CA LYS A 12 -49.73 -29.08 4.24
C LYS A 12 -49.01 -28.67 2.96
N GLN A 13 -48.45 -29.70 2.32
CA GLN A 13 -48.06 -29.79 0.92
C GLN A 13 -49.30 -29.78 0.02
N HIS A 14 -49.30 -28.99 -1.05
CA HIS A 14 -50.16 -29.23 -2.21
C HIS A 14 -49.39 -29.00 -3.50
N SER A 15 -49.05 -30.13 -4.11
CA SER A 15 -48.83 -30.28 -5.55
C SER A 15 -50.17 -30.12 -6.26
N PHE A 16 -50.21 -29.34 -7.33
CA PHE A 16 -51.24 -29.50 -8.35
C PHE A 16 -50.66 -29.20 -9.74
N LYS A 17 -50.34 -30.28 -10.44
CA LYS A 17 -50.23 -30.28 -11.90
C LYS A 17 -51.64 -30.20 -12.47
N SER A 18 -51.88 -29.30 -13.42
CA SER A 18 -52.98 -29.44 -14.39
C SER A 18 -52.58 -28.84 -15.72
N LEU A 19 -52.41 -29.74 -16.70
CA LEU A 19 -52.57 -29.47 -18.12
C LEU A 19 -54.01 -29.03 -18.39
N VAL A 20 -54.23 -27.98 -19.19
CA VAL A 20 -55.20 -27.96 -20.31
C VAL A 20 -54.74 -26.92 -21.34
N ALA A 21 -54.85 -27.32 -22.60
CA ALA A 21 -54.48 -26.67 -23.83
C ALA A 21 -55.16 -25.32 -24.12
N ALA A 22 -54.45 -24.47 -24.88
CA ALA A 22 -55.04 -23.67 -25.96
C ALA A 22 -53.93 -23.23 -26.92
N SER A 23 -53.67 -24.04 -27.94
CA SER A 23 -53.05 -23.57 -29.19
C SER A 23 -53.99 -22.55 -29.82
N LEU A 24 -53.69 -21.26 -29.63
CA LEU A 24 -54.28 -20.19 -30.41
C LEU A 24 -53.23 -19.75 -31.44
N CYS A 25 -53.43 -20.21 -32.69
CA CYS A 25 -52.74 -19.70 -33.86
C CYS A 25 -53.05 -18.20 -33.99
N LEU A 26 -52.17 -17.35 -33.47
CA LEU A 26 -52.16 -15.94 -33.83
C LEU A 26 -51.48 -15.83 -35.20
N ILE A 27 -52.32 -15.56 -36.19
CA ILE A 27 -51.96 -15.20 -37.54
C ILE A 27 -51.06 -13.96 -37.48
N VAL A 28 -49.76 -14.14 -37.64
CA VAL A 28 -48.79 -13.05 -37.79
C VAL A 28 -48.82 -12.57 -39.25
N PHE A 29 -49.86 -11.81 -39.60
CA PHE A 29 -49.84 -11.05 -40.86
C PHE A 29 -49.13 -9.71 -40.61
N GLY A 30 -47.90 -9.68 -41.11
CA GLY A 30 -47.02 -8.54 -41.43
C GLY A 30 -47.35 -7.15 -40.88
N CYS A 31 -46.47 -6.67 -40.00
CA CYS A 31 -45.75 -5.38 -40.13
C CYS A 31 -44.57 -5.31 -39.13
N SER A 32 -43.69 -6.32 -39.08
CA SER A 32 -42.62 -6.40 -38.07
C SER A 32 -41.30 -5.72 -38.46
N ARG A 33 -41.30 -4.76 -39.40
CA ARG A 33 -40.06 -4.14 -39.91
C ARG A 33 -39.59 -2.88 -39.17
N ASN A 34 -40.35 -2.34 -38.22
CA ASN A 34 -39.98 -1.09 -37.52
C ASN A 34 -39.44 -1.31 -36.10
N GLU A 35 -39.80 -2.40 -35.43
CA GLU A 35 -39.35 -2.70 -34.07
C GLU A 35 -37.89 -3.17 -34.06
N SER A 36 -37.49 -3.96 -35.06
CA SER A 36 -36.10 -4.44 -35.21
C SER A 36 -35.11 -3.31 -35.49
N LEU A 37 -35.49 -2.29 -36.28
CA LEU A 37 -34.64 -1.13 -36.55
C LEU A 37 -34.36 -0.30 -35.29
N SER A 38 -35.33 -0.25 -34.36
CA SER A 38 -35.13 0.42 -33.08
C SER A 38 -34.21 -0.37 -32.14
N ALA A 39 -34.29 -1.70 -32.16
CA ALA A 39 -33.38 -2.57 -31.39
C ALA A 39 -31.95 -2.49 -31.94
N GLU A 40 -31.78 -2.61 -33.26
CA GLU A 40 -30.48 -2.47 -33.92
C GLU A 40 -29.86 -1.08 -33.67
N TYR A 41 -30.69 -0.02 -33.68
CA TYR A 41 -30.26 1.32 -33.31
C TYR A 41 -29.76 1.38 -31.85
N GLN A 42 -30.52 0.85 -30.89
CA GLN A 42 -30.15 0.87 -29.46
C GLN A 42 -28.91 0.02 -29.15
N GLU A 43 -28.61 -0.98 -29.96
CA GLU A 43 -27.40 -1.79 -29.85
C GLU A 43 -26.17 -1.06 -30.41
N ALA A 44 -26.31 -0.39 -31.55
CA ALA A 44 -25.21 0.27 -32.23
C ALA A 44 -24.93 1.69 -31.71
N CYS A 45 -25.94 2.37 -31.17
CA CYS A 45 -25.87 3.80 -30.87
C CYS A 45 -25.86 4.11 -29.39
N HIS A 46 -25.11 5.15 -29.04
CA HIS A 46 -25.31 5.91 -27.83
C HIS A 46 -26.00 7.25 -28.16
N GLY A 47 -27.11 7.54 -27.50
CA GLY A 47 -27.84 8.80 -27.64
C GLY A 47 -28.71 8.92 -28.90
N GLU A 48 -29.18 10.14 -29.17
CA GLU A 48 -30.01 10.50 -30.33
C GLU A 48 -29.20 10.59 -31.63
N PRO A 49 -29.83 10.45 -32.81
CA PRO A 49 -29.15 10.58 -34.08
C PRO A 49 -28.55 11.98 -34.28
N LEU A 50 -27.34 12.02 -34.83
CA LEU A 50 -26.62 13.22 -35.24
C LEU A 50 -27.22 13.71 -36.57
N THR A 51 -28.17 14.63 -36.47
CA THR A 51 -28.95 15.13 -37.62
C THR A 51 -28.23 16.21 -38.42
N THR A 52 -27.19 16.84 -37.85
CA THR A 52 -26.43 17.92 -38.48
C THR A 52 -24.97 17.57 -38.70
N VAL A 53 -24.32 18.26 -39.65
CA VAL A 53 -22.86 18.16 -39.84
C VAL A 53 -22.10 18.64 -38.60
N ALA A 54 -22.58 19.71 -37.97
CA ALA A 54 -21.96 20.25 -36.76
C ALA A 54 -21.91 19.22 -35.62
N GLN A 55 -23.03 18.52 -35.36
CA GLN A 55 -23.08 17.46 -34.34
C GLN A 55 -22.11 16.31 -34.62
N ARG A 56 -21.94 15.93 -35.88
CA ARG A 56 -21.00 14.88 -36.27
C ARG A 56 -19.55 15.33 -36.12
N ASN A 57 -19.23 16.55 -36.54
CA ASN A 57 -17.88 17.09 -36.37
C ASN A 57 -17.53 17.18 -34.89
N GLN A 58 -18.46 17.65 -34.05
CA GLN A 58 -18.27 17.69 -32.60
C GLN A 58 -17.99 16.30 -32.03
N ALA A 59 -18.80 15.27 -32.38
CA ALA A 59 -18.58 13.92 -31.87
C ALA A 59 -17.20 13.35 -32.27
N LEU A 60 -16.71 13.66 -33.47
CA LEU A 60 -15.37 13.27 -33.92
C LEU A 60 -14.27 14.04 -33.17
N GLU A 61 -14.47 15.34 -32.93
CA GLU A 61 -13.57 16.17 -32.14
C GLU A 61 -13.48 15.70 -30.68
N ASP A 62 -14.60 15.23 -30.13
CA ASP A 62 -14.68 14.62 -28.79
C ASP A 62 -14.10 13.19 -28.74
N GLY A 63 -13.66 12.64 -29.87
CA GLY A 63 -12.99 11.34 -29.97
C GLY A 63 -13.93 10.14 -30.16
N PHE A 64 -15.23 10.36 -30.39
CA PHE A 64 -16.18 9.29 -30.64
C PHE A 64 -16.12 8.77 -32.08
N VAL A 65 -16.43 7.49 -32.24
CA VAL A 65 -16.64 6.89 -33.57
C VAL A 65 -18.11 7.09 -33.95
N ILE A 66 -18.38 7.42 -35.21
CA ILE A 66 -19.75 7.59 -35.71
C ILE A 66 -20.17 6.35 -36.48
N ASN A 67 -21.29 5.76 -36.08
CA ASN A 67 -21.97 4.75 -36.88
C ASN A 67 -22.68 5.44 -38.06
N GLN A 68 -22.20 5.20 -39.28
CA GLN A 68 -22.72 5.88 -40.47
C GLN A 68 -24.10 5.40 -40.92
N GLN A 69 -24.46 4.15 -40.59
CA GLN A 69 -25.77 3.56 -40.93
C GLN A 69 -26.89 4.25 -40.16
N PHE A 70 -26.67 4.47 -38.86
CA PHE A 70 -27.66 5.08 -37.98
C PHE A 70 -27.40 6.56 -37.68
N LYS A 71 -26.27 7.10 -38.17
CA LYS A 71 -25.80 8.48 -37.96
C LYS A 71 -25.78 8.86 -36.49
N CYS A 72 -25.18 8.03 -35.64
CA CYS A 72 -25.15 8.21 -34.18
C CYS A 72 -23.73 8.01 -33.65
N ILE A 73 -23.48 8.36 -32.39
CA ILE A 73 -22.26 7.95 -31.69
C ILE A 73 -22.30 6.43 -31.56
N ASP A 74 -21.25 5.75 -32.01
CA ASP A 74 -21.12 4.32 -31.85
C ASP A 74 -21.02 3.98 -30.36
N LYS A 75 -21.87 3.06 -29.92
CA LYS A 75 -22.02 2.69 -28.51
C LYS A 75 -20.73 2.16 -27.90
N ALA A 76 -19.93 1.40 -28.67
CA ALA A 76 -18.68 0.87 -28.17
C ALA A 76 -17.64 1.99 -27.98
N SER A 77 -17.59 2.97 -28.90
CA SER A 77 -16.70 4.13 -28.75
C SER A 77 -17.03 4.96 -27.51
N TYR A 78 -18.32 5.14 -27.21
CA TYR A 78 -18.76 5.85 -26.01
C TYR A 78 -18.35 5.12 -24.72
N LEU A 79 -18.58 3.80 -24.66
CA LEU A 79 -18.20 3.00 -23.51
C LEU A 79 -16.67 2.98 -23.30
N ALA A 80 -15.90 2.87 -24.39
CA ALA A 80 -14.45 2.90 -24.34
C ALA A 80 -13.92 4.22 -23.75
N MET A 81 -14.56 5.34 -24.06
CA MET A 81 -14.17 6.63 -23.50
C MET A 81 -14.50 6.75 -22.02
N GLN A 82 -15.69 6.31 -21.59
CA GLN A 82 -16.01 6.26 -20.16
C GLN A 82 -15.06 5.35 -19.37
N GLU A 83 -14.67 4.21 -19.93
CA GLU A 83 -13.69 3.34 -19.29
C GLU A 83 -12.31 3.99 -19.23
N ALA A 84 -11.89 4.73 -20.26
CA ALA A 84 -10.63 5.46 -20.25
C ALA A 84 -10.61 6.53 -19.17
N GLU A 85 -11.65 7.36 -19.08
CA GLU A 85 -11.79 8.37 -18.03
C GLU A 85 -11.79 7.74 -16.64
N ALA A 86 -12.51 6.61 -16.46
CA ALA A 86 -12.52 5.89 -15.19
C ALA A 86 -11.13 5.35 -14.82
N ARG A 87 -10.38 4.81 -15.79
CA ARG A 87 -8.99 4.36 -15.60
C ARG A 87 -8.09 5.53 -15.23
N ASP A 88 -8.19 6.65 -15.93
CA ASP A 88 -7.37 7.83 -15.66
C ASP A 88 -7.67 8.42 -14.27
N ALA A 89 -8.94 8.46 -13.88
CA ALA A 89 -9.35 8.86 -12.54
C ALA A 89 -8.83 7.88 -11.47
N GLN A 90 -8.78 6.57 -11.75
CA GLN A 90 -8.16 5.59 -10.85
C GLN A 90 -6.65 5.81 -10.74
N ILE A 91 -5.96 6.05 -11.85
CA ILE A 91 -4.52 6.32 -11.87
C ILE A 91 -4.20 7.60 -11.08
N ALA A 92 -5.00 8.66 -11.25
CA ALA A 92 -4.86 9.89 -10.48
C ALA A 92 -4.98 9.64 -8.98
N ARG A 93 -6.04 8.94 -8.55
CA ARG A 93 -6.22 8.56 -7.13
C ARG A 93 -5.07 7.71 -6.60
N GLN A 94 -4.56 6.77 -7.39
CA GLN A 94 -3.40 5.95 -6.99
C GLN A 94 -2.13 6.78 -6.84
N ARG A 95 -1.90 7.76 -7.72
CA ARG A 95 -0.76 8.69 -7.63
C ARG A 95 -0.85 9.55 -6.38
N GLU A 96 -2.03 10.07 -6.06
CA GLU A 96 -2.28 10.82 -4.83
C GLU A 96 -2.05 9.97 -3.58
N GLN A 97 -2.58 8.74 -3.55
CA GLN A 97 -2.36 7.80 -2.44
C GLN A 97 -0.89 7.45 -2.27
N ARG A 98 -0.16 7.19 -3.37
CA ARG A 98 1.29 6.96 -3.33
C ARG A 98 2.04 8.20 -2.82
N GLY A 99 1.60 9.40 -3.18
CA GLY A 99 2.13 10.65 -2.65
C GLY A 99 1.97 10.73 -1.13
N TYR A 100 0.75 10.49 -0.63
CA TYR A 100 0.46 10.44 0.80
C TYR A 100 1.26 9.36 1.54
N GLU A 101 1.37 8.16 0.97
CA GLU A 101 2.18 7.06 1.54
C GLU A 101 3.68 7.41 1.55
N SER A 102 4.18 8.13 0.53
CA SER A 102 5.56 8.60 0.50
C SER A 102 5.85 9.73 1.50
N GLU A 103 4.84 10.51 1.89
CA GLU A 103 4.95 11.59 2.87
C GLU A 103 4.75 11.09 4.31
N ALA A 104 3.97 10.03 4.50
CA ALA A 104 3.88 9.29 5.75
C ALA A 104 5.17 8.49 6.00
N ASP A 105 6.30 9.18 6.17
CA ASP A 105 7.61 8.59 6.44
C ASP A 105 7.52 7.71 7.70
N PRO A 106 7.50 6.37 7.56
CA PRO A 106 7.42 5.46 8.69
C PRO A 106 8.80 5.23 9.30
N THR A 107 9.84 5.97 8.88
CA THR A 107 11.19 5.76 9.40
C THR A 107 11.21 6.01 10.90
N PRO A 108 11.68 5.03 11.69
CA PRO A 108 11.79 5.24 13.11
C PRO A 108 12.76 6.38 13.37
N LYS A 109 12.34 7.32 14.21
CA LYS A 109 13.18 8.43 14.62
C LYS A 109 14.15 7.95 15.69
N TYR A 110 15.42 8.13 15.43
CA TYR A 110 16.47 7.97 16.41
C TYR A 110 16.37 9.07 17.45
N GLU A 111 16.48 8.71 18.72
CA GLU A 111 16.55 9.67 19.82
C GLU A 111 17.98 9.66 20.36
N LEU A 112 18.71 10.76 20.16
CA LEU A 112 20.08 10.87 20.65
C LEU A 112 20.09 10.88 22.18
N ARG A 113 20.84 9.95 22.76
CA ARG A 113 21.05 9.84 24.20
C ARG A 113 22.53 9.69 24.48
N TYR A 114 23.03 10.41 25.46
CA TYR A 114 24.40 10.22 25.92
C TYR A 114 24.47 8.94 26.75
N VAL A 115 25.40 8.05 26.38
CA VAL A 115 25.61 6.76 27.03
C VAL A 115 27.07 6.67 27.46
N GLU A 116 27.32 6.56 28.76
CA GLU A 116 28.67 6.45 29.32
C GLU A 116 29.16 5.00 29.27
N ILE A 117 30.24 4.75 28.53
CA ILE A 117 30.76 3.41 28.29
C ILE A 117 31.19 2.69 29.57
N ASN A 118 31.61 3.43 30.61
CA ASN A 118 32.14 2.84 31.85
C ASN A 118 31.05 2.43 32.85
N SER A 119 29.81 2.91 32.68
CA SER A 119 28.70 2.62 33.62
C SER A 119 27.46 2.02 32.97
N ALA A 120 27.25 2.21 31.67
CA ALA A 120 26.05 1.73 30.98
C ALA A 120 25.93 0.21 31.00
N SER A 121 24.71 -0.31 31.14
CA SER A 121 24.36 -1.71 30.95
C SER A 121 24.43 -2.12 29.47
N VAL A 122 24.40 -3.43 29.19
CA VAL A 122 24.29 -3.95 27.82
C VAL A 122 23.06 -3.36 27.11
N ALA A 123 21.92 -3.29 27.81
CA ALA A 123 20.69 -2.73 27.26
C ALA A 123 20.86 -1.24 26.88
N GLU A 124 21.45 -0.43 27.74
CA GLU A 124 21.72 0.99 27.45
C GLU A 124 22.71 1.17 26.30
N LEU A 125 23.78 0.37 26.27
CA LEU A 125 24.76 0.40 25.17
C LEU A 125 24.12 0.11 23.81
N THR A 126 23.14 -0.81 23.74
CA THR A 126 22.44 -1.13 22.48
C THR A 126 21.48 -0.03 21.98
N HIS A 127 21.26 1.04 22.75
CA HIS A 127 20.53 2.22 22.26
C HIS A 127 21.39 3.12 21.37
N VAL A 128 22.72 3.03 21.44
CA VAL A 128 23.63 3.76 20.54
C VAL A 128 23.49 3.16 19.14
N CYS A 129 23.17 3.99 18.13
CA CYS A 129 22.69 3.52 16.82
C CYS A 129 23.62 2.54 16.07
N ASN A 130 24.89 2.42 16.46
CA ASN A 130 25.87 1.50 15.84
C ASN A 130 26.43 0.43 16.80
N ILE A 131 25.84 0.24 17.98
CA ILE A 131 26.27 -0.79 18.95
C ILE A 131 25.25 -1.93 18.99
N LYS A 132 25.70 -3.12 18.59
CA LYS A 132 24.91 -4.37 18.66
C LYS A 132 25.12 -5.08 19.99
N ASN A 133 24.23 -6.02 20.32
CA ASN A 133 24.29 -6.77 21.58
C ASN A 133 25.67 -7.41 21.82
N GLY A 134 26.27 -8.05 20.81
CA GLY A 134 27.61 -8.63 20.94
C GLY A 134 28.69 -7.60 21.31
N THR A 135 28.71 -6.45 20.64
CA THR A 135 29.65 -5.35 20.96
C THR A 135 29.40 -4.80 22.37
N ALA A 136 28.14 -4.64 22.77
CA ALA A 136 27.79 -4.19 24.12
C ALA A 136 28.26 -5.18 25.20
N GLU A 137 28.10 -6.48 24.97
CA GLU A 137 28.64 -7.50 25.87
C GLU A 137 30.17 -7.48 25.93
N ASP A 138 30.84 -7.32 24.80
CA ASP A 138 32.31 -7.25 24.74
C ASP A 138 32.83 -6.04 25.50
N ILE A 139 32.20 -4.87 25.37
CA ILE A 139 32.51 -3.67 26.16
C ILE A 139 32.43 -3.96 27.66
N VAL A 140 31.35 -4.61 28.11
CA VAL A 140 31.15 -4.93 29.54
C VAL A 140 32.20 -5.93 30.01
N LYS A 141 32.44 -7.01 29.26
CA LYS A 141 33.47 -8.03 29.58
C LYS A 141 34.87 -7.40 29.68
N GLU A 142 35.20 -6.51 28.75
CA GLU A 142 36.50 -5.85 28.73
C GLU A 142 36.70 -4.95 29.95
N ARG A 143 35.71 -4.12 30.33
CA ARG A 143 35.86 -3.26 31.52
C ARG A 143 35.82 -4.01 32.84
N GLU A 144 35.12 -5.15 32.90
CA GLU A 144 35.11 -6.02 34.08
C GLU A 144 36.45 -6.74 34.29
N ARG A 145 37.10 -7.19 33.20
CA ARG A 145 38.36 -7.93 33.26
C ARG A 145 39.57 -7.03 33.40
N ASN A 146 39.58 -5.91 32.67
CA ASN A 146 40.77 -5.08 32.48
C ASN A 146 40.61 -3.68 33.09
N GLY A 147 39.54 -3.43 33.84
CA GLY A 147 39.23 -2.13 34.47
C GLY A 147 38.55 -1.15 33.52
N GLN A 148 38.13 0.00 34.04
CA GLN A 148 37.46 1.05 33.26
C GLN A 148 38.31 1.51 32.05
N PHE A 149 37.64 1.97 30.99
CA PHE A 149 38.31 2.56 29.84
C PHE A 149 38.85 3.95 30.17
N GLY A 150 40.13 4.19 29.87
CA GLY A 150 40.76 5.49 30.11
C GLY A 150 40.33 6.55 29.10
N ASP A 151 40.31 6.19 27.83
CA ASP A 151 39.97 7.06 26.71
C ASP A 151 39.49 6.23 25.50
N TRP A 152 39.22 6.91 24.38
CA TRP A 152 38.81 6.26 23.14
C TRP A 152 39.89 5.38 22.52
N VAL A 153 41.18 5.68 22.71
CA VAL A 153 42.28 4.86 22.19
C VAL A 153 42.30 3.51 22.89
N ASP A 154 42.06 3.50 24.21
CA ASP A 154 41.91 2.29 25.01
C ASP A 154 40.72 1.43 24.54
N VAL A 155 39.57 2.06 24.24
CA VAL A 155 38.40 1.36 23.67
C VAL A 155 38.73 0.70 22.33
N VAL A 156 39.39 1.42 21.41
CA VAL A 156 39.79 0.92 20.08
C VAL A 156 40.73 -0.29 20.20
N HIS A 157 41.66 -0.26 21.16
CA HIS A 157 42.62 -1.34 21.36
C HIS A 157 42.00 -2.58 22.00
N ARG A 158 41.05 -2.41 22.92
CA ARG A 158 40.50 -3.53 23.72
C ARG A 158 39.27 -4.15 23.09
N VAL A 159 38.42 -3.36 22.43
CA VAL A 159 37.14 -3.83 21.88
C VAL A 159 37.30 -4.01 20.37
N PHE A 160 37.44 -5.26 19.91
CA PHE A 160 37.68 -5.58 18.49
C PHE A 160 36.66 -4.94 17.54
N ALA A 161 35.36 -4.96 17.90
CA ALA A 161 34.31 -4.33 17.10
C ALA A 161 34.45 -2.80 16.99
N MET A 162 35.22 -2.16 17.87
CA MET A 162 35.49 -0.72 17.87
C MET A 162 36.85 -0.38 17.23
N SER A 163 37.62 -1.38 16.77
CA SER A 163 38.95 -1.16 16.20
C SER A 163 38.96 -0.33 14.91
N ALA A 164 37.85 -0.33 14.15
CA ALA A 164 37.70 0.50 12.97
C ALA A 164 37.34 1.94 13.36
N ALA A 165 38.08 2.92 12.81
CA ALA A 165 37.83 4.35 13.06
C ALA A 165 36.38 4.77 12.79
N GLN A 166 35.73 4.20 11.78
CA GLN A 166 34.33 4.48 11.47
C GLN A 166 33.39 4.09 12.63
N ASN A 167 33.68 2.99 13.34
CA ASN A 167 32.81 2.49 14.40
C ASN A 167 32.85 3.39 15.64
N VAL A 168 34.03 3.91 16.02
CA VAL A 168 34.15 4.90 17.11
C VAL A 168 33.54 6.25 16.76
N VAL A 169 33.74 6.74 15.52
CA VAL A 169 33.10 7.98 15.06
C VAL A 169 31.58 7.84 15.11
N TYR A 170 31.03 6.75 14.60
CA TYR A 170 29.58 6.52 14.62
C TYR A 170 29.05 6.33 16.03
N ALA A 171 29.73 5.56 16.88
CA ALA A 171 29.30 5.39 18.26
C ALA A 171 29.28 6.75 19.00
N SER A 172 30.30 7.59 18.81
CA SER A 172 30.38 8.92 19.41
C SER A 172 29.29 9.86 18.91
N VAL A 173 29.07 9.92 17.58
CA VAL A 173 27.97 10.70 16.99
C VAL A 173 26.60 10.22 17.50
N CYS A 174 26.45 8.91 17.67
CA CYS A 174 25.28 8.26 18.28
C CYS A 174 25.21 8.42 19.82
N GLY A 175 26.08 9.22 20.45
CA GLY A 175 26.00 9.57 21.87
C GLY A 175 26.79 8.69 22.83
N LEU A 176 27.57 7.71 22.36
CA LEU A 176 28.53 7.02 23.24
C LEU A 176 29.60 8.01 23.71
N THR A 177 29.93 7.97 24.99
CA THR A 177 30.97 8.78 25.61
C THR A 177 31.92 7.90 26.41
N VAL A 178 33.16 8.36 26.52
CA VAL A 178 34.16 7.76 27.41
C VAL A 178 34.55 8.82 28.42
N ASN A 179 34.21 8.61 29.69
CA ASN A 179 34.42 9.58 30.76
C ASN A 179 33.78 10.96 30.44
N GLY A 180 32.57 10.92 29.87
CA GLY A 180 31.82 12.10 29.45
C GLY A 180 32.33 12.78 28.17
N GLN A 181 33.35 12.24 27.50
CA GLN A 181 33.92 12.83 26.28
C GLN A 181 33.49 12.07 25.02
N SER A 182 33.06 12.83 24.01
CA SER A 182 32.95 12.34 22.63
C SER A 182 34.33 12.12 22.01
N PHE A 183 34.39 11.31 20.95
CA PHE A 183 35.58 11.14 20.13
C PHE A 183 35.94 12.46 19.45
N ASP A 184 37.25 12.77 19.36
CA ASP A 184 37.73 14.02 18.80
C ASP A 184 37.27 14.20 17.34
N GLY A 185 36.75 15.38 17.01
CA GLY A 185 36.15 15.67 15.71
C GLY A 185 34.80 14.98 15.43
N ALA A 186 34.23 14.25 16.39
CA ALA A 186 32.96 13.53 16.24
C ALA A 186 32.03 13.72 17.44
N PRO A 187 31.60 14.96 17.76
CA PRO A 187 30.62 15.20 18.81
C PRO A 187 29.28 14.51 18.50
N ALA A 188 28.50 14.24 19.55
CA ALA A 188 27.15 13.71 19.40
C ALA A 188 26.28 14.66 18.56
N ASP A 189 25.59 14.14 17.54
CA ASP A 189 24.79 14.94 16.61
C ASP A 189 23.51 14.19 16.22
N GLN A 190 22.35 14.80 16.50
CA GLN A 190 21.03 14.20 16.30
C GLN A 190 20.72 13.93 14.81
N ALA A 191 21.10 14.85 13.92
CA ALA A 191 20.79 14.73 12.50
C ALA A 191 21.69 13.67 11.85
N VAL A 192 22.98 13.65 12.18
CA VAL A 192 23.91 12.65 11.67
C VAL A 192 23.59 11.27 12.27
N ALA A 193 23.26 11.19 13.56
CA ALA A 193 22.84 9.95 14.19
C ALA A 193 21.54 9.38 13.57
N GLN A 194 20.57 10.23 13.21
CA GLN A 194 19.40 9.81 12.44
C GLN A 194 19.80 9.18 11.09
N GLN A 195 20.73 9.79 10.36
CA GLN A 195 21.20 9.28 9.07
C GLN A 195 21.94 7.94 9.21
N ILE A 196 22.78 7.80 10.24
CA ILE A 196 23.45 6.53 10.58
C ILE A 196 22.40 5.48 10.93
N TYR A 197 21.46 5.80 11.82
CA TYR A 197 20.40 4.90 12.23
C TYR A 197 19.57 4.41 11.04
N GLN A 198 19.13 5.29 10.14
CA GLN A 198 18.37 4.92 8.93
C GLN A 198 19.18 4.04 7.98
N ARG A 199 20.49 4.31 7.81
CA ARG A 199 21.35 3.49 6.95
C ARG A 199 21.51 2.06 7.46
N TYR A 200 21.59 1.90 8.78
CA TYR A 200 21.91 0.62 9.41
C TYR A 200 20.70 -0.08 10.08
N SER A 201 19.52 0.55 10.12
CA SER A 201 18.30 -0.02 10.69
C SER A 201 17.80 -1.25 9.93
N HIS A 202 18.16 -1.40 8.65
CA HIS A 202 17.83 -2.59 7.86
C HIS A 202 18.60 -3.86 8.28
N TYR A 203 19.62 -3.74 9.15
CA TYR A 203 20.48 -4.84 9.59
C TYR A 203 20.34 -5.16 11.08
N LYS A 204 19.24 -4.73 11.71
CA LYS A 204 18.89 -5.08 13.09
C LYS A 204 18.22 -6.46 13.17
#